data_AF-A0A0F9NXC4-F1
#
_entry.id   AF-A0A0F9NXC4-F1
#
_cell.length_a   1.000
_cell.length_b   1.000
_cell.length_c   1.000
_cell.angle_alpha   90.00
_cell.angle_beta   90.00
_cell.angle_gamma   90.00
#
_symmetry.space_group_name_H-M   'P 1'
#
loop_
_entity.id
_entity.type
_entity.pdbx_description
1 polymer ?
#
loop_
_entity_poly.entity_id
_entity_poly.type
_entity_poly.pdbx_seq_one_letter_code
_entity_poly.pdbx_strand_id
1 'polypeptide(L)' 'MRKVHSKELGYIAERMNPHIGGSKVVIYVAGKQDMDVGSNKYAVFCDGHNTLVGTTSIPKARILMKQPEQFCDSCRNLI' A
#
# COMPACT_ATOMS: atom_id res chain seq x y z
N MET A 1 1.53 18.99 7.64
CA MET A 1 2.31 18.16 8.59
C MET A 1 2.71 16.85 7.88
N ARG A 2 3.99 16.68 7.49
CA ARG A 2 4.48 15.40 6.92
C ARG A 2 4.46 14.37 8.06
N LYS A 3 3.72 13.26 7.91
CA LYS A 3 3.72 12.15 8.89
C LYS A 3 5.16 11.78 9.23
N VAL A 4 5.43 11.71 10.54
CA VAL A 4 6.73 11.32 11.10
C VAL A 4 7.13 10.01 10.44
N HIS A 5 8.30 9.98 9.81
CA HIS A 5 8.84 8.79 9.18
C HIS A 5 8.99 7.75 10.30
N SER A 6 8.08 6.77 10.35
CA SER A 6 8.08 5.71 11.35
C SER A 6 9.28 4.80 11.09
N LYS A 7 10.45 5.25 11.54
CA LYS A 7 11.74 4.57 11.37
C LYS A 7 11.72 3.12 11.89
N GLU A 8 10.73 2.76 12.71
CA GLU A 8 10.60 1.46 13.36
C GLU A 8 9.61 0.49 12.69
N LEU A 9 8.68 0.96 11.85
CA LEU A 9 7.57 0.12 11.36
C LEU A 9 7.73 -0.40 9.92
N GLY A 10 8.89 -0.17 9.28
CA GLY A 10 9.20 -0.74 7.96
C GLY A 10 8.40 -0.20 6.76
N TYR A 11 7.36 0.60 6.99
CA TYR A 11 6.55 1.24 5.95
C TYR A 11 7.01 2.66 5.60
N ILE A 12 6.80 3.04 4.34
CA ILE A 12 7.21 4.31 3.71
C ILE A 12 6.12 5.37 3.88
N ALA A 13 4.87 4.97 3.68
CA ALA A 13 3.70 5.83 3.78
C ALA A 13 2.43 5.00 3.98
N GLU A 14 1.41 5.62 4.55
CA GLU A 14 0.08 5.03 4.68
C GLU A 14 -1.00 6.11 4.51
N ARG A 15 -2.16 5.70 4.03
CA ARG A 15 -3.37 6.51 3.91
C ARG A 15 -4.59 5.68 4.33
N MET A 16 -5.61 6.33 4.87
CA MET A 16 -6.92 5.68 5.03
C MET A 16 -7.46 5.25 3.66
N ASN A 17 -8.02 4.05 3.59
CA ASN A 17 -8.70 3.58 2.40
C ASN A 17 -10.02 4.37 2.24
N PRO A 18 -10.27 5.03 1.10
CA PRO A 18 -11.51 5.77 0.89
C PRO A 18 -12.75 4.86 0.79
N HIS A 19 -12.59 3.58 0.44
CA HIS A 19 -13.71 2.68 0.14
C HIS A 19 -14.13 1.80 1.32
N ILE A 20 -13.28 1.70 2.36
CA ILE A 20 -13.51 0.81 3.50
C ILE A 20 -13.16 1.56 4.78
N GLY A 21 -14.21 1.94 5.53
CA GLY A 21 -14.07 2.63 6.81
C GLY A 21 -13.15 1.87 7.77
N GLY A 22 -12.25 2.60 8.43
CA GLY A 22 -11.33 2.05 9.43
C GLY A 22 -10.09 1.33 8.85
N SER A 23 -10.02 1.06 7.56
CA SER A 23 -8.86 0.39 6.95
C SER A 23 -7.88 1.36 6.29
N LYS A 24 -6.66 0.87 6.01
CA LYS A 24 -5.59 1.65 5.37
C LYS A 24 -5.07 1.01 4.09
N VAL A 25 -4.43 1.83 3.28
CA VAL A 25 -3.51 1.39 2.23
C VAL A 25 -2.11 1.83 2.62
N VAL A 26 -1.18 0.87 2.67
CA VAL A 26 0.17 1.04 3.22
C VAL A 26 1.21 0.70 2.17
N ILE A 27 2.29 1.46 2.11
CA ILE A 27 3.44 1.22 1.23
C ILE A 27 4.61 0.73 2.08
N TYR A 28 5.16 -0.44 1.78
CA TYR A 28 6.34 -1.00 2.43
C TYR A 28 7.56 -1.01 1.50
N VAL A 29 8.76 -1.06 2.08
CA VAL A 29 9.95 -1.57 1.35
C VAL A 29 9.89 -3.08 1.45
N ALA A 30 9.64 -3.78 0.34
CA ALA A 30 9.27 -5.19 0.38
C ALA A 30 10.34 -6.07 1.03
N GLY A 31 11.61 -5.91 0.63
CA GLY A 31 12.72 -6.66 1.21
C GLY A 31 13.10 -6.30 2.66
N LYS A 32 12.45 -5.28 3.27
CA LYS A 32 12.60 -5.01 4.71
C LYS A 32 11.56 -5.72 5.56
N GLN A 33 10.52 -6.27 4.92
CA GLN A 33 9.35 -6.86 5.58
C GLN A 33 9.15 -8.31 5.13
N ASP A 34 10.16 -8.91 4.48
CA ASP A 34 10.12 -10.25 3.89
C ASP A 34 8.86 -10.50 3.06
N MET A 35 8.38 -9.46 2.36
CA MET A 35 7.19 -9.53 1.51
C MET A 35 7.54 -10.07 0.14
N ASP A 36 6.87 -11.16 -0.25
CA ASP A 36 6.98 -11.70 -1.60
C ASP A 36 6.13 -10.87 -2.58
N VAL A 37 6.79 -9.95 -3.27
CA VAL A 37 6.22 -9.18 -4.38
C VAL A 37 7.03 -9.38 -5.67
N GLY A 38 7.72 -10.53 -5.78
CA GLY A 38 8.66 -10.84 -6.85
C GLY A 38 9.86 -9.90 -6.85
N SER A 39 10.26 -9.41 -8.03
CA SER A 39 11.41 -8.50 -8.21
C SER A 39 11.12 -7.03 -7.86
N ASN A 40 9.95 -6.73 -7.28
CA ASN A 40 9.55 -5.37 -6.97
C ASN A 40 10.16 -4.87 -5.65
N LYS A 41 10.56 -3.59 -5.63
CA LYS A 41 11.18 -2.97 -4.45
C LYS A 41 10.17 -2.54 -3.38
N TYR A 42 8.96 -2.16 -3.82
CA TYR A 42 7.93 -1.62 -2.95
C TYR A 42 6.69 -2.48 -3.01
N ALA A 43 6.10 -2.69 -1.84
CA ALA A 43 4.83 -3.39 -1.68
C ALA A 43 3.75 -2.35 -1.35
N VAL A 44 2.59 -2.45 -2.00
CA VAL A 44 1.40 -1.67 -1.65
C VAL A 44 0.35 -2.66 -1.15
N PHE A 45 -0.09 -2.46 0.09
CA PHE A 45 -0.98 -3.38 0.79
C PHE A 45 -2.29 -2.68 1.14
N CYS A 46 -3.41 -3.28 0.74
CA CYS A 46 -4.75 -2.89 1.16
C CYS A 46 -5.14 -3.72 2.38
N ASP A 47 -5.14 -3.09 3.55
CA ASP A 47 -5.44 -3.71 4.84
C ASP A 47 -6.86 -4.29 4.92
N GLY A 48 -7.84 -3.58 4.34
CA GLY A 48 -9.24 -4.02 4.41
C GLY A 48 -9.58 -5.30 3.62
N HIS A 49 -8.74 -5.69 2.65
CA HIS A 49 -8.98 -6.87 1.80
C HIS A 49 -7.77 -7.80 1.73
N ASN A 50 -6.74 -7.56 2.55
CA ASN A 50 -5.47 -8.29 2.53
C ASN A 50 -4.86 -8.45 1.14
N THR A 51 -5.02 -7.44 0.28
CA THR A 51 -4.52 -7.48 -1.11
C THR A 51 -3.16 -6.80 -1.18
N LEU A 52 -2.18 -7.46 -1.81
CA LEU A 52 -0.81 -7.00 -1.94
C LEU A 52 -0.44 -6.87 -3.41
N VAL A 53 0.20 -5.76 -3.79
CA VAL A 53 0.79 -5.59 -5.13
C VAL A 53 2.22 -5.05 -5.05
N GLY A 54 3.08 -5.53 -5.93
CA GLY A 54 4.45 -5.06 -6.08
C GLY A 54 4.59 -3.91 -7.06
N THR A 55 5.51 -2.98 -6.79
CA THR A 55 6.00 -2.02 -7.78
C THR A 55 7.47 -1.63 -7.55
N THR A 56 8.17 -1.31 -8.62
CA THR A 56 9.56 -0.80 -8.59
C THR A 56 9.65 0.71 -8.33
N SER A 57 8.54 1.46 -8.43
CA SER A 57 8.53 2.93 -8.43
C SER A 57 7.73 3.50 -7.26
N ILE A 58 8.36 4.36 -6.44
CA ILE A 58 7.67 5.08 -5.35
C ILE A 58 6.53 5.96 -5.85
N PRO A 59 6.70 6.77 -6.92
CA PRO A 59 5.58 7.51 -7.50
C PRO A 59 4.38 6.61 -7.82
N LYS A 60 4.61 5.46 -8.46
CA LYS A 60 3.55 4.50 -8.76
C LYS A 60 2.92 3.93 -7.48
N ALA A 61 3.72 3.55 -6.49
CA ALA A 61 3.22 3.08 -5.19
C ALA A 61 2.31 4.11 -4.52
N ARG A 62 2.67 5.39 -4.59
CA ARG A 62 1.87 6.49 -4.04
C ARG A 62 0.56 6.73 -4.81
N ILE A 63 0.52 6.48 -6.12
CA ILE A 63 -0.71 6.51 -6.90
C ILE A 63 -1.63 5.38 -6.46
N LEU A 64 -1.11 4.14 -6.43
CA LEU A 64 -1.86 2.96 -5.99
C LEU A 64 -2.40 3.11 -4.55
N MET A 65 -1.62 3.70 -3.64
CA MET A 65 -2.08 3.99 -2.28
C MET A 65 -3.25 4.98 -2.23
N LYS A 66 -3.36 5.89 -3.20
CA LYS A 66 -4.47 6.86 -3.28
C LYS A 66 -5.69 6.29 -4.03
N GLN A 67 -5.49 5.29 -4.87
CA GLN A 67 -6.47 4.70 -5.79
C GLN A 67 -6.45 3.16 -5.67
N PRO A 68 -6.87 2.62 -4.51
CA PRO A 68 -6.79 1.19 -4.26
C PRO A 68 -7.57 0.31 -5.24
N GLU A 69 -8.61 0.84 -5.89
CA GLU A 69 -9.37 0.19 -6.95
C GLU A 69 -8.54 -0.21 -8.19
N GLN A 70 -7.37 0.40 -8.38
CA GLN A 70 -6.48 0.05 -9.49
C GLN A 70 -5.73 -1.26 -9.27
N PHE A 71 -5.65 -1.77 -8.05
CA PHE A 71 -4.94 -3.02 -7.75
C PHE A 71 -5.72 -4.01 -6.88
N CYS A 72 -6.72 -3.54 -6.13
CA CYS A 72 -7.58 -4.36 -5.30
C CYS A 72 -8.95 -4.49 -5.96
N ASP A 73 -9.24 -5.66 -6.51
CA ASP A 73 -10.52 -5.92 -7.19
C ASP A 73 -11.71 -5.82 -6.23
N SER A 74 -11.54 -6.20 -4.96
CA SER A 74 -12.56 -5.99 -3.93
C SER A 74 -12.84 -4.50 -3.68
N CYS A 75 -11.82 -3.63 -3.72
CA CYS A 75 -12.06 -2.18 -3.67
C CYS A 75 -12.75 -1.68 -4.93
N ARG A 76 -12.42 -2.23 -6.10
CA ARG A 76 -13.05 -1.86 -7.37
C ARG A 76 -14.55 -2.19 -7.39
N ASN A 77 -14.96 -3.29 -6.77
CA ASN A 77 -16.35 -3.72 -6.70
C ASN A 77 -17.22 -2.93 -5.69
N LEU A 78 -16.63 -2.01 -4.92
CA LEU A 78 -17.34 -1.15 -3.96
C LEU A 78 -17.63 0.26 -4.51
N ILE A 79 -17.18 0.56 -5.73
CA ILE A 79 -17.44 1.81 -6.46
C ILE A 79 -18.71 1.66 -7.29
#